data_AF-A0A2D7TDP4-F1
#
_entry.id   AF-A0A2D7TDP4-F1
#
_cell.length_a   1.000
_cell.length_b   1.000
_cell.length_c   1.000
_cell.angle_alpha   90.00
_cell.angle_beta   90.00
_cell.angle_gamma   90.00
#
_symmetry.space_group_name_H-M   'P 1'
#
loop_
_entity.id
_entity.type
_entity.pdbx_description
1 polymer ?
#
loop_
_entity_poly.entity_id
_entity_poly.type
_entity_poly.pdbx_seq_one_letter_code
_entity_poly.pdbx_strand_id
1 'polypeptide(L)'
;MKFSKLIADRYAEEIDLDFSKIQETVTLKSILSRRSIRKFLNKPISKELLTLILAASQSAPSKSNLQQYSILVIQDQNIKNEISDLIGNTKW
;
A
#
# COMPACT_ATOMS: atom_id res chain seq x y z
N MET A 1 -17.23 -1.53 -4.43
CA MET A 1 -17.15 -0.83 -5.74
C MET A 1 -16.95 -1.90 -6.81
N LYS A 2 -17.68 -1.82 -7.93
CA LYS A 2 -17.53 -2.78 -9.04
C LYS A 2 -16.21 -2.55 -9.79
N PHE A 3 -15.72 -3.56 -10.50
CA PHE A 3 -14.50 -3.41 -11.32
C PHE A 3 -14.61 -2.32 -12.38
N SER A 4 -15.75 -2.22 -13.09
CA SER A 4 -15.96 -1.16 -14.09
C SER A 4 -15.69 0.23 -13.53
N LYS A 5 -16.26 0.54 -12.36
CA LYS A 5 -16.03 1.83 -11.69
C LYS A 5 -14.57 2.01 -11.23
N LEU A 6 -13.95 0.99 -10.65
CA LEU A 6 -12.56 1.08 -10.18
C LEU A 6 -11.57 1.31 -11.33
N ILE A 7 -11.86 0.73 -12.49
CA ILE A 7 -11.07 0.90 -13.70
C ILE A 7 -11.30 2.30 -14.28
N ALA A 8 -12.56 2.76 -14.35
CA ALA A 8 -12.87 4.10 -14.80
C ALA A 8 -12.22 5.17 -13.91
N ASP A 9 -12.30 5.02 -12.58
CA ASP A 9 -11.63 5.91 -11.62
C ASP A 9 -10.09 5.90 -11.81
N ARG A 10 -9.50 4.78 -12.27
CA ARG A 10 -8.05 4.64 -12.49
C ARG A 10 -7.57 5.34 -13.76
N TYR A 11 -8.33 5.24 -14.84
CA TYR A 11 -7.98 5.81 -16.15
C TYR A 11 -8.63 7.16 -16.44
N ALA A 12 -9.54 7.61 -15.56
CA ALA A 12 -10.36 8.81 -15.74
C ALA A 12 -11.22 8.77 -17.02
N GLU A 13 -11.63 7.57 -17.44
CA GLU A 13 -12.40 7.33 -18.65
C GLU A 13 -13.30 6.10 -18.47
N GLU A 14 -14.51 6.14 -19.00
CA GLU A 14 -15.39 4.97 -19.02
C GLU A 14 -14.92 3.97 -20.06
N ILE A 15 -14.83 2.69 -19.68
CA ILE A 15 -14.40 1.62 -20.57
C ILE A 15 -15.62 0.80 -20.99
N ASP A 16 -15.89 0.79 -22.30
CA ASP A 16 -16.95 -0.01 -22.91
C ASP A 16 -16.51 -1.48 -23.09
N LEU A 17 -16.24 -2.15 -21.97
CA LEU A 17 -15.96 -3.57 -21.90
C LEU A 17 -16.85 -4.24 -20.86
N ASP A 18 -17.34 -5.43 -21.18
CA ASP A 18 -18.16 -6.22 -20.26
C ASP A 18 -17.29 -7.01 -19.28
N PHE A 19 -17.20 -6.51 -18.04
CA PHE A 19 -16.51 -7.19 -16.94
C PHE A 19 -17.40 -8.19 -16.18
N SER A 20 -18.67 -8.39 -16.56
CA SER A 20 -19.63 -9.24 -15.81
C SER A 20 -19.21 -10.70 -15.70
N LYS A 21 -18.40 -11.17 -16.66
CA LYS A 21 -17.86 -12.54 -16.69
C LYS A 21 -16.63 -12.74 -15.83
N ILE A 22 -16.02 -11.67 -15.30
CA ILE A 22 -14.83 -11.74 -14.46
C ILE A 22 -15.28 -11.75 -13.00
N GLN A 23 -14.85 -12.79 -12.26
CA GLN A 23 -15.15 -12.90 -10.85
C GLN A 23 -14.47 -11.76 -10.07
N GLU A 24 -15.28 -10.98 -9.36
CA GLU A 24 -14.75 -9.95 -8.47
C GLU A 24 -14.11 -10.57 -7.23
N THR A 25 -12.79 -10.39 -7.08
CA THR A 25 -12.05 -10.83 -5.89
C THR A 25 -11.70 -9.66 -4.98
N VAL A 26 -11.60 -9.93 -3.67
CA VAL A 26 -11.16 -8.92 -2.68
C VAL A 26 -9.76 -8.40 -3.02
N THR A 27 -8.85 -9.28 -3.43
CA THR A 27 -7.47 -8.91 -3.79
C THR A 27 -7.41 -7.89 -4.93
N LEU A 28 -8.10 -8.16 -6.04
CA LEU A 28 -8.11 -7.23 -7.18
C LEU A 28 -8.80 -5.91 -6.83
N LYS A 29 -9.89 -5.95 -6.05
CA LYS A 29 -10.53 -4.72 -5.56
C LYS A 29 -9.59 -3.88 -4.70
N SER A 30 -8.84 -4.51 -3.79
CA SER A 30 -7.86 -3.82 -2.93
C SER A 30 -6.75 -3.16 -3.75
N ILE A 31 -6.26 -3.83 -4.81
CA ILE A 31 -5.24 -3.28 -5.70
C ILE A 31 -5.79 -2.09 -6.49
N LEU A 32 -6.95 -2.24 -7.12
CA LEU A 32 -7.53 -1.21 -7.99
C LEU A 32 -8.02 0.03 -7.21
N SER A 33 -8.49 -0.16 -5.97
CA SER A 33 -8.95 0.95 -5.11
C SER A 33 -7.81 1.65 -4.34
N ARG A 34 -6.57 1.18 -4.47
CA ARG A 34 -5.42 1.71 -3.74
C ARG A 34 -5.17 3.18 -4.09
N ARG A 35 -5.07 4.01 -3.06
CA ARG A 35 -4.70 5.43 -3.12
C ARG A 35 -3.69 5.76 -2.03
N SER A 36 -2.86 6.78 -2.27
CA SER A 36 -1.93 7.25 -1.24
C SER A 36 -2.69 7.95 -0.11
N ILE A 37 -2.41 7.57 1.13
CA ILE A 37 -2.97 8.19 2.33
C ILE A 37 -1.90 9.09 2.94
N ARG A 38 -2.27 10.33 3.30
CA ARG A 38 -1.37 11.35 3.87
C ARG A 38 -1.97 12.03 5.10
N LYS A 39 -2.93 11.36 5.74
CA LYS A 39 -3.58 11.80 6.97
C LYS A 39 -3.90 10.56 7.78
N PHE A 40 -3.28 10.44 8.94
CA PHE A 40 -3.38 9.26 9.79
C PHE A 40 -3.99 9.62 11.14
N LEU A 41 -4.60 8.64 11.78
CA LEU A 41 -5.04 8.77 13.17
C LEU A 41 -3.82 8.62 14.08
N ASN A 42 -3.86 9.24 15.26
CA ASN A 42 -2.90 8.99 16.33
C ASN A 42 -3.18 7.64 17.01
N LYS A 43 -3.17 6.55 16.22
CA LYS A 43 -3.44 5.19 16.66
C LYS A 43 -2.23 4.31 16.31
N PRO A 44 -1.61 3.62 17.29
CA PRO A 44 -0.51 2.72 17.01
C PRO A 44 -0.97 1.50 16.19
N ILE A 45 -0.06 0.96 15.39
CA ILE A 45 -0.23 -0.33 14.70
C ILE A 45 0.10 -1.44 15.70
N SER A 46 -0.74 -2.48 15.78
CA SER A 46 -0.47 -3.61 16.67
C SER A 46 0.74 -4.42 16.20
N LYS A 47 1.40 -5.11 17.14
CA LYS A 47 2.58 -5.93 16.83
C LYS A 47 2.23 -7.05 15.85
N GLU A 48 1.08 -7.68 16.02
CA GLU A 48 0.58 -8.77 15.18
C GLU A 48 0.38 -8.31 13.73
N LEU A 49 -0.26 -7.14 13.55
CA LEU A 49 -0.50 -6.58 12.22
C LEU A 49 0.81 -6.18 11.54
N LEU A 50 1.73 -5.56 12.29
CA LEU A 50 3.04 -5.20 11.77
C LEU A 50 3.82 -6.45 11.33
N THR A 51 3.88 -7.48 12.17
CA THR A 51 4.54 -8.76 11.84
C THR A 51 3.93 -9.40 10.60
N LEU A 52 2.60 -9.44 10.49
CA LEU A 52 1.91 -9.99 9.32
C LEU A 52 2.29 -9.25 8.02
N ILE A 53 2.29 -7.92 8.04
CA ILE A 53 2.62 -7.11 6.85
C ILE A 53 4.09 -7.25 6.48
N LEU A 54 5.00 -7.35 7.45
CA LEU A 54 6.41 -7.59 7.20
C LEU A 54 6.63 -8.95 6.55
N ALA A 55 6.02 -10.02 7.06
CA ALA A 55 6.10 -11.35 6.48
C ALA A 55 5.52 -11.38 5.04
N ALA A 56 4.37 -10.74 4.81
CA ALA A 56 3.78 -10.62 3.48
C ALA A 56 4.70 -9.87 2.51
N SER A 57 5.33 -8.79 2.97
CA SER A 57 6.30 -8.01 2.18
C SER A 57 7.52 -8.85 1.82
N GLN A 58 8.03 -9.62 2.79
CA GLN A 58 9.21 -10.45 2.59
C GLN A 58 8.97 -11.69 1.73
N SER A 59 7.72 -12.08 1.57
CA SER A 59 7.31 -13.17 0.68
C SER A 59 7.33 -12.78 -0.80
N ALA A 60 7.59 -11.51 -1.14
CA ALA A 60 7.74 -11.08 -2.51
C ALA A 60 8.94 -11.75 -3.20
N PRO A 61 8.85 -12.11 -4.48
CA PRO A 61 9.98 -12.68 -5.19
C PRO A 61 11.14 -11.67 -5.27
N SER A 62 12.36 -12.15 -5.10
CA SER A 62 13.58 -11.36 -5.28
C SER A 62 14.50 -12.02 -6.29
N LYS A 63 15.31 -11.21 -6.99
CA LYS A 63 16.28 -11.70 -7.98
C LYS A 63 17.11 -12.83 -7.39
N SER A 64 17.04 -14.02 -7.98
CA SER A 64 17.78 -15.21 -7.53
C SER A 64 17.59 -15.54 -6.05
N ASN A 65 16.45 -15.15 -5.45
CA ASN A 65 16.18 -15.25 -4.01
C ASN A 65 17.24 -14.59 -3.10
N LEU A 66 17.97 -13.59 -3.60
CA LEU A 66 19.05 -12.94 -2.85
C LEU A 66 18.54 -12.01 -1.74
N GLN A 67 17.24 -11.71 -1.70
CA GLN A 67 16.61 -10.88 -0.66
C GLN A 67 17.36 -9.55 -0.42
N GLN A 68 17.73 -8.87 -1.51
CA GLN A 68 18.62 -7.69 -1.51
C GLN A 68 17.90 -6.41 -1.08
N TYR A 69 17.30 -6.40 0.11
CA TYR A 69 16.68 -5.22 0.70
C TYR A 69 16.72 -5.34 2.23
N SER A 70 16.45 -4.23 2.91
CA SER A 70 16.23 -4.21 4.36
C SER A 70 15.01 -3.35 4.65
N ILE A 71 14.24 -3.73 5.67
CA ILE A 71 13.12 -2.93 6.16
C ILE A 71 13.49 -2.40 7.53
N LEU A 72 13.58 -1.07 7.65
CA LEU A 72 13.84 -0.39 8.92
C LEU A 72 12.52 0.04 9.54
N VAL A 73 12.15 -0.56 10.66
CA VAL A 73 10.96 -0.16 11.42
C VAL A 73 11.36 0.93 12.42
N ILE A 74 11.08 2.18 12.05
CA ILE A 74 11.39 3.34 12.88
C ILE A 74 10.16 3.70 13.71
N GLN A 75 10.29 3.63 15.04
CA GLN A 75 9.22 4.01 15.98
C GLN A 75 9.56 5.28 16.76
N ASP A 76 10.84 5.58 16.95
CA ASP A 76 11.31 6.80 17.61
C ASP A 76 10.84 8.05 16.86
N GLN A 77 10.22 8.98 17.58
CA GLN A 77 9.61 10.16 16.98
C GLN A 77 10.64 11.21 16.57
N ASN A 78 11.78 11.31 17.27
CA ASN A 78 12.84 12.25 16.93
C ASN A 78 13.48 11.86 15.59
N ILE A 79 13.78 10.57 15.41
CA ILE A 79 14.30 10.05 14.14
C ILE A 79 13.30 10.30 12.99
N LYS A 80 11.99 10.10 13.23
CA LYS A 80 10.96 10.40 12.22
C LYS A 80 10.92 11.88 11.84
N ASN A 81 11.06 12.78 12.82
CA ASN A 81 11.08 14.22 12.56
C ASN A 81 12.29 14.61 11.70
N GLU A 82 13.48 14.10 12.03
CA GLU A 82 14.69 14.30 11.23
C GLU A 82 14.53 13.82 9.79
N ILE A 83 13.96 12.61 9.59
CA ILE A 83 13.68 12.08 8.25
C ILE A 83 12.69 12.98 7.51
N SER A 84 11.61 13.41 8.16
CA SER A 84 10.61 14.31 7.57
C SER A 84 11.26 15.59 7.05
N ASP A 85 12.15 16.21 7.84
CA ASP A 85 12.85 17.43 7.45
C ASP A 85 13.73 17.23 6.21
N LEU A 86 14.38 16.05 6.08
CA LEU A 86 15.21 15.70 4.92
C LEU A 86 14.41 15.48 3.62
N ILE A 87 13.14 15.07 3.70
CA ILE A 87 12.32 14.71 2.52
C ILE A 87 11.28 15.79 2.15
N GLY A 88 11.50 17.03 2.58
CA GLY A 88 10.63 18.17 2.23
C GLY A 88 9.57 18.51 3.29
N ASN A 89 9.84 18.21 4.55
CA ASN A 89 9.00 18.50 5.71
C ASN A 89 7.58 17.91 5.58
N THR A 90 7.51 16.62 5.26
CA THR A 90 6.25 15.90 5.09
C THR A 90 5.62 15.58 6.45
N LYS A 91 4.45 16.18 6.73
CA LYS A 91 3.79 16.09 8.05
C LYS A 91 2.99 14.81 8.33
N TRP A 92 3.08 13.79 7.47
CA TRP A 92 2.25 12.58 7.54
C TRP A 92 3.06 11.33 7.88
#